data_AF-A0A1G5EEK5-F1
#
_entry.id   AF-A0A1G5EEK5-F1
#
_cell.length_a   1.000
_cell.length_b   1.000
_cell.length_c   1.000
_cell.angle_alpha   90.00
_cell.angle_beta   90.00
_cell.angle_gamma   90.00
#
_symmetry.space_group_name_H-M   'P 1'
#
loop_
_entity.id
_entity.type
_entity.pdbx_description
1 polymer ?
#
loop_
_entity_poly.entity_id
_entity_poly.type
_entity_poly.pdbx_seq_one_letter_code
_entity_poly.pdbx_strand_id
1 'polypeptide(L)'
;MEIATSNDYITFDEFISRLFELRAECNHEHYLCEIFIPFLKSCSIDGVKIVPVFDDRATGPKTEATTPTKERMATICAKKDDGNYVVPDYIYVPLEYSFNNPMNPYLMVETKKPAILDDGIHYRDLSDYISENESEIRAEINAFNRGYVLFTDGLTWMFLTIVDDQIVESPKYETIRLIDKYEKYHKTNRVKAKHQGKHVDLSYIGLGRFDVEIEPNEWNRLKEQIRKMLTELKGE
;
A
#
# COMPACT_ATOMS: atom_id res chain seq x y z
N MET A 1 1.34 0.36 -34.95
CA MET A 1 0.31 0.86 -34.00
C MET A 1 0.84 0.54 -32.62
N GLU A 2 1.63 1.46 -32.06
CA GLU A 2 2.05 1.36 -30.66
C GLU A 2 0.83 1.67 -29.81
N ILE A 3 0.34 0.66 -29.10
CA ILE A 3 -0.62 0.87 -28.02
C ILE A 3 0.19 1.58 -26.94
N ALA A 4 -0.11 2.85 -26.70
CA ALA A 4 0.38 3.54 -25.51
C ALA A 4 -0.16 2.80 -24.29
N THR A 5 0.63 1.90 -23.71
CA THR A 5 0.31 1.27 -22.45
C THR A 5 0.59 2.28 -21.36
N SER A 6 -0.39 3.13 -21.03
CA SER A 6 -0.39 3.70 -19.67
C SER A 6 -0.52 2.50 -18.74
N ASN A 7 0.58 2.08 -18.11
CA ASN A 7 0.60 0.97 -17.14
C ASN A 7 -0.17 1.29 -15.84
N ASP A 8 -0.98 2.34 -15.84
CA ASP A 8 -1.80 2.78 -14.74
C ASP A 8 -3.14 2.03 -14.79
N TYR A 9 -3.30 1.11 -13.83
CA TYR A 9 -4.55 0.35 -13.63
C TYR A 9 -5.62 1.15 -12.88
N ILE A 10 -5.26 2.29 -12.31
CA ILE A 10 -6.14 3.25 -11.61
C ILE A 10 -5.47 4.62 -11.59
N THR A 11 -6.24 5.67 -11.86
CA THR A 11 -5.79 7.07 -11.74
C THR A 11 -5.88 7.57 -10.30
N PHE A 12 -5.20 8.66 -9.99
CA PHE A 12 -5.29 9.30 -8.67
C PHE A 12 -6.75 9.64 -8.27
N ASP A 13 -7.52 10.23 -9.19
CA ASP A 13 -8.89 10.68 -8.93
C ASP A 13 -9.83 9.49 -8.68
N GLU A 14 -9.70 8.42 -9.47
CA GLU A 14 -10.44 7.18 -9.26
C GLU A 14 -10.09 6.55 -7.91
N PHE A 15 -8.80 6.48 -7.57
CA PHE A 15 -8.33 5.92 -6.30
C PHE A 15 -8.90 6.68 -5.11
N ILE A 16 -8.75 8.01 -5.09
CA ILE A 16 -9.15 8.85 -3.97
C ILE A 16 -10.68 8.93 -3.85
N SER A 17 -11.39 9.11 -4.96
CA SER A 17 -12.85 9.17 -4.95
C SER A 17 -13.44 7.86 -4.44
N ARG A 18 -12.94 6.72 -4.93
CA ARG A 18 -13.41 5.40 -4.50
C ARG A 18 -13.04 5.11 -3.05
N LEU A 19 -11.87 5.55 -2.56
CA LEU A 19 -11.49 5.45 -1.15
C LEU A 19 -12.51 6.14 -0.24
N PHE A 20 -12.88 7.38 -0.56
CA PHE A 20 -13.85 8.13 0.23
C PHE A 20 -15.27 7.55 0.14
N GLU A 21 -15.67 7.05 -1.03
CA GLU A 21 -16.94 6.34 -1.24
C GLU A 21 -17.02 5.06 -0.39
N LEU A 22 -16.02 4.17 -0.51
CA LEU A 22 -15.96 2.92 0.25
C LEU A 22 -15.97 3.16 1.76
N ARG A 23 -15.27 4.21 2.22
CA ARG A 23 -15.29 4.64 3.61
C ARG A 23 -16.68 5.09 4.05
N ALA A 24 -17.40 5.85 3.22
CA ALA A 24 -18.70 6.39 3.57
C ALA A 24 -19.82 5.33 3.53
N GLU A 25 -19.77 4.41 2.57
CA GLU A 25 -20.89 3.52 2.27
C GLU A 25 -20.76 2.14 2.91
N CYS A 26 -19.53 1.63 3.04
CA CYS A 26 -19.30 0.26 3.50
C CYS A 26 -18.44 0.18 4.77
N ASN A 27 -17.41 1.02 4.90
CA ASN A 27 -16.49 1.05 6.05
C ASN A 27 -15.93 -0.34 6.46
N HIS A 28 -15.73 -1.23 5.48
CA HIS A 28 -15.11 -2.55 5.65
C HIS A 28 -13.80 -2.64 4.86
N GLU A 29 -12.79 -3.24 5.48
CA GLU A 29 -11.40 -3.20 5.01
C GLU A 29 -11.22 -3.99 3.73
N HIS A 30 -11.92 -5.12 3.61
CA HIS A 30 -11.87 -6.00 2.46
C HIS A 30 -12.28 -5.30 1.16
N TYR A 31 -13.15 -4.28 1.19
CA TYR A 31 -13.55 -3.56 -0.02
C TYR A 31 -12.46 -2.60 -0.51
N LEU A 32 -11.49 -2.22 0.34
CA LEU A 32 -10.36 -1.40 -0.08
C LEU A 32 -9.47 -2.12 -1.10
N CYS A 33 -9.62 -3.44 -1.27
CA CYS A 33 -8.94 -4.17 -2.33
C CYS A 33 -9.27 -3.63 -3.74
N GLU A 34 -10.44 -3.00 -3.93
CA GLU A 34 -10.86 -2.37 -5.19
C GLU A 34 -9.92 -1.25 -5.63
N ILE A 35 -9.28 -0.55 -4.68
CA ILE A 35 -8.34 0.54 -4.97
C ILE A 35 -6.89 0.09 -4.77
N PHE A 36 -6.60 -0.74 -3.76
CA PHE A 36 -5.24 -1.16 -3.46
C PHE A 36 -4.67 -2.12 -4.51
N ILE A 37 -5.44 -3.11 -4.97
CA ILE A 37 -4.95 -4.06 -5.97
C ILE A 37 -4.54 -3.37 -7.28
N PRO A 38 -5.38 -2.55 -7.94
CA PRO A 38 -4.95 -1.89 -9.18
C PRO A 38 -3.78 -0.93 -8.94
N PHE A 39 -3.77 -0.19 -7.83
CA PHE A 39 -2.63 0.68 -7.52
C PHE A 39 -1.31 -0.11 -7.33
N LEU A 40 -1.32 -1.15 -6.50
CA LEU A 40 -0.13 -1.98 -6.27
C LEU A 40 0.30 -2.73 -7.55
N LYS A 41 -0.65 -3.11 -8.41
CA LYS A 41 -0.33 -3.66 -9.75
C LYS A 41 0.42 -2.64 -10.61
N SER A 42 0.02 -1.36 -10.61
CA SER A 42 0.75 -0.34 -11.37
C SER A 42 2.17 -0.14 -10.85
N CYS A 43 2.42 -0.42 -9.57
CA CYS A 43 3.73 -0.35 -8.93
C CYS A 43 4.62 -1.59 -9.14
N SER A 44 4.12 -2.64 -9.80
CA SER A 44 4.91 -3.86 -10.05
C SER A 44 6.06 -3.60 -11.02
N ILE A 45 7.15 -4.36 -10.88
CA ILE A 45 8.31 -4.35 -11.76
C ILE A 45 8.41 -5.68 -12.53
N ASP A 46 9.25 -5.74 -13.56
CA ASP A 46 9.45 -6.96 -14.36
C ASP A 46 9.76 -8.18 -13.49
N GLY A 47 9.04 -9.27 -13.70
CA GLY A 47 9.21 -10.52 -12.96
C GLY A 47 8.67 -10.50 -11.52
N VAL A 48 7.94 -9.46 -11.11
CA VAL A 48 7.30 -9.35 -9.80
C VAL A 48 5.82 -9.10 -9.97
N LYS A 49 4.99 -9.69 -9.11
CA LYS A 49 3.53 -9.44 -9.08
C LYS A 49 3.03 -9.26 -7.66
N ILE A 50 1.93 -8.52 -7.52
CA ILE A 50 1.18 -8.42 -6.26
C ILE A 50 0.15 -9.54 -6.13
N VAL A 51 0.03 -10.10 -4.93
CA VAL A 51 -0.98 -11.12 -4.57
C VAL A 51 -1.71 -10.68 -3.29
N PRO A 52 -3.05 -10.63 -3.28
CA PRO A 52 -3.81 -10.43 -2.06
C PRO A 52 -3.82 -11.71 -1.21
N VAL A 53 -3.69 -11.55 0.11
CA VAL A 53 -3.64 -12.66 1.08
C VAL A 53 -4.47 -12.41 2.35
N PHE A 54 -5.10 -11.23 2.48
CA PHE A 54 -5.90 -10.81 3.64
C PHE A 54 -7.00 -11.82 4.08
N ASP A 55 -7.61 -12.56 3.15
CA ASP A 55 -8.71 -13.50 3.46
C ASP A 55 -8.22 -14.95 3.70
N ASP A 56 -6.93 -15.23 3.50
CA ASP A 56 -6.42 -16.61 3.59
C ASP A 56 -6.52 -17.18 5.02
N ARG A 57 -6.57 -16.33 6.07
CA ARG A 57 -6.80 -16.74 7.48
C ARG A 57 -8.13 -17.46 7.68
N ALA A 58 -9.15 -17.15 6.87
CA ALA A 58 -10.51 -17.67 7.03
C ALA A 58 -10.76 -18.97 6.24
N THR A 59 -9.79 -19.42 5.44
CA THR A 59 -10.00 -20.50 4.47
C THR A 59 -9.46 -21.85 4.94
N GLY A 60 -10.28 -22.90 4.77
CA GLY A 60 -9.87 -24.30 4.92
C GLY A 60 -10.24 -24.98 6.25
N PRO A 61 -10.18 -26.33 6.31
CA PRO A 61 -10.48 -27.09 7.53
C PRO A 61 -9.48 -26.76 8.64
N LYS A 62 -9.98 -26.44 9.84
CA LYS A 62 -9.16 -26.32 11.05
C LYS A 62 -8.75 -27.71 11.52
N THR A 63 -7.62 -28.18 11.02
CA THR A 63 -7.02 -29.47 11.38
C THR A 63 -5.62 -29.25 11.94
N GLU A 64 -5.12 -30.15 12.79
CA GLU A 64 -3.72 -30.15 13.23
C GLU A 64 -2.77 -30.68 12.14
N ALA A 65 -3.28 -31.49 11.20
CA ALA A 65 -2.46 -32.03 10.11
C ALA A 65 -1.85 -30.92 9.25
N THR A 66 -0.66 -31.17 8.71
CA THR A 66 -0.05 -30.33 7.69
C THR A 66 -0.87 -30.44 6.40
N THR A 67 -1.20 -29.30 5.80
CA THR A 67 -1.94 -29.20 4.52
C THR A 67 -1.17 -28.30 3.56
N PRO A 68 -1.39 -28.40 2.24
CA PRO A 68 -0.77 -27.48 1.27
C PRO A 68 -1.01 -26.00 1.60
N THR A 69 -2.20 -25.66 2.13
CA THR A 69 -2.50 -24.30 2.61
C THR A 69 -1.58 -23.91 3.76
N LYS A 70 -1.43 -24.76 4.79
CA LYS A 70 -0.54 -24.46 5.92
C LYS A 70 0.92 -24.32 5.49
N GLU A 71 1.39 -25.17 4.59
CA GLU A 71 2.74 -25.09 4.03
C GLU A 71 2.93 -23.76 3.29
N ARG A 72 1.98 -23.39 2.42
CA ARG A 72 1.98 -22.10 1.75
C ARG A 72 2.01 -20.94 2.74
N MET A 73 1.16 -20.93 3.76
CA MET A 73 1.13 -19.87 4.77
C MET A 73 2.46 -19.77 5.51
N ALA A 74 3.07 -20.91 5.88
CA ALA A 74 4.38 -20.93 6.53
C ALA A 74 5.52 -20.36 5.64
N THR A 75 5.36 -20.37 4.32
CA THR A 75 6.30 -19.79 3.36
C THR A 75 6.07 -18.30 3.11
N ILE A 76 4.83 -17.82 3.10
CA ILE A 76 4.53 -16.44 2.67
C ILE A 76 4.29 -15.46 3.83
N CYS A 77 3.99 -15.99 5.03
CA CYS A 77 3.67 -15.18 6.19
C CYS A 77 4.88 -14.91 7.08
N ALA A 78 4.83 -13.79 7.79
CA ALA A 78 5.83 -13.46 8.79
C ALA A 78 5.65 -14.35 10.02
N LYS A 79 6.74 -14.87 10.60
CA LYS A 79 6.68 -15.69 11.80
C LYS A 79 6.81 -14.83 13.05
N LYS A 80 6.02 -15.13 14.07
CA LYS A 80 6.17 -14.60 15.43
C LYS A 80 7.03 -15.55 16.25
N ASP A 81 7.59 -15.02 17.34
CA ASP A 81 8.46 -15.78 18.26
C ASP A 81 7.74 -16.93 18.97
N ASP A 82 6.41 -16.85 19.10
CA ASP A 82 5.55 -17.87 19.69
C ASP A 82 5.21 -19.03 18.73
N GLY A 83 5.76 -19.02 17.52
CA GLY A 83 5.51 -20.01 16.48
C GLY A 83 4.25 -19.77 15.65
N ASN A 84 3.44 -18.74 15.97
CA ASN A 84 2.35 -18.29 15.12
C ASN A 84 2.88 -17.47 13.94
N TYR A 85 2.00 -17.10 13.01
CA TYR A 85 2.34 -16.25 11.89
C TYR A 85 1.39 -15.04 11.77
N VAL A 86 1.91 -13.94 11.24
CA VAL A 86 1.15 -12.77 10.79
C VAL A 86 0.88 -12.94 9.31
N VAL A 87 -0.39 -12.88 8.92
CA VAL A 87 -0.75 -12.86 7.50
C VAL A 87 -0.83 -11.38 7.09
N PRO A 88 0.04 -10.92 6.18
CA PRO A 88 -0.06 -9.57 5.64
C PRO A 88 -1.34 -9.43 4.79
N ASP A 89 -1.72 -8.21 4.42
CA ASP A 89 -2.85 -8.00 3.52
C ASP A 89 -2.50 -8.31 2.06
N TYR A 90 -1.32 -7.87 1.62
CA TYR A 90 -0.81 -8.12 0.28
C TYR A 90 0.69 -8.43 0.28
N ILE A 91 1.14 -9.18 -0.72
CA ILE A 91 2.54 -9.53 -0.90
C ILE A 91 3.00 -9.31 -2.34
N TYR A 92 4.18 -8.72 -2.50
CA TYR A 92 4.91 -8.76 -3.77
C TYR A 92 5.78 -10.02 -3.82
N VAL A 93 5.61 -10.80 -4.87
CA VAL A 93 6.24 -12.12 -5.04
C VAL A 93 6.83 -12.27 -6.44
N PRO A 94 7.75 -13.23 -6.65
CA PRO A 94 8.19 -13.60 -7.99
C PRO A 94 7.01 -13.94 -8.93
N LEU A 95 7.18 -13.68 -10.23
CA LEU A 95 6.15 -13.97 -11.23
C LEU A 95 5.76 -15.45 -11.25
N GLU A 96 6.71 -16.34 -10.95
CA GLU A 96 6.58 -17.79 -10.91
C GLU A 96 5.81 -18.30 -9.67
N TYR A 97 5.55 -17.44 -8.70
CA TYR A 97 4.75 -17.77 -7.53
C TYR A 97 3.39 -18.31 -7.96
N SER A 98 2.94 -19.40 -7.34
CA SER A 98 1.56 -19.85 -7.44
C SER A 98 1.13 -20.47 -6.11
N PHE A 99 -0.17 -20.75 -5.96
CA PHE A 99 -0.66 -21.43 -4.76
C PHE A 99 0.08 -22.76 -4.48
N ASN A 100 0.38 -23.51 -5.54
CA ASN A 100 1.09 -24.80 -5.45
C ASN A 100 2.63 -24.67 -5.52
N ASN A 101 3.14 -23.46 -5.75
CA ASN A 101 4.55 -23.14 -5.76
C ASN A 101 4.76 -21.87 -4.92
N PRO A 102 4.58 -21.95 -3.58
CA PRO A 102 4.75 -20.80 -2.72
C PRO A 102 6.22 -20.38 -2.69
N MET A 103 6.45 -19.08 -2.71
CA MET A 103 7.77 -18.47 -2.70
C MET A 103 7.77 -17.33 -1.69
N ASN A 104 8.91 -17.13 -1.02
CA ASN A 104 9.06 -16.03 -0.08
C ASN A 104 8.78 -14.69 -0.80
N PRO A 105 7.99 -13.80 -0.21
CA PRO A 105 7.75 -12.48 -0.78
C PRO A 105 9.01 -11.60 -0.74
N TYR A 106 9.05 -10.65 -1.66
CA TYR A 106 10.03 -9.56 -1.67
C TYR A 106 9.63 -8.44 -0.71
N LEU A 107 8.33 -8.13 -0.65
CA LEU A 107 7.79 -7.03 0.17
C LEU A 107 6.38 -7.38 0.64
N MET A 108 6.10 -7.09 1.90
CA MET A 108 4.76 -7.15 2.48
C MET A 108 4.11 -5.77 2.47
N VAL A 109 2.81 -5.74 2.28
CA VAL A 109 1.98 -4.54 2.36
C VAL A 109 0.89 -4.79 3.40
N GLU A 110 0.88 -3.97 4.43
CA GLU A 110 -0.10 -3.97 5.50
C GLU A 110 -0.97 -2.73 5.37
N THR A 111 -2.28 -2.94 5.29
CA THR A 111 -3.25 -1.88 5.11
C THR A 111 -4.04 -1.62 6.38
N LYS A 112 -4.55 -0.39 6.51
CA LYS A 112 -5.52 0.01 7.52
C LYS A 112 -6.66 0.75 6.86
N LYS A 113 -7.80 0.78 7.53
CA LYS A 113 -8.87 1.72 7.15
C LYS A 113 -8.45 3.16 7.46
N PRO A 114 -8.68 4.12 6.55
CA PRO A 114 -8.41 5.52 6.83
C PRO A 114 -9.32 6.02 7.95
N ALA A 115 -8.69 6.55 9.00
CA ALA A 115 -9.37 6.96 10.22
C ALA A 115 -9.93 8.38 10.11
N ILE A 116 -11.02 8.52 9.35
CA ILE A 116 -11.70 9.79 9.10
C ILE A 116 -12.96 9.89 9.98
N LEU A 117 -13.15 11.00 10.68
CA LEU A 117 -14.36 11.30 11.46
C LEU A 117 -15.60 11.43 10.58
N ASP A 118 -16.80 11.28 11.14
CA ASP A 118 -18.07 11.28 10.40
C ASP A 118 -18.29 12.54 9.53
N ASP A 119 -17.66 13.66 9.87
CA ASP A 119 -17.65 14.89 9.05
C ASP A 119 -16.90 14.78 7.72
N GLY A 120 -16.17 13.68 7.49
CA GLY A 120 -15.46 13.39 6.25
C GLY A 120 -14.19 14.22 6.02
N ILE A 121 -13.81 15.09 6.96
CA ILE A 121 -12.71 16.04 6.78
C ILE A 121 -11.62 15.94 7.85
N HIS A 122 -11.90 15.34 9.00
CA HIS A 122 -10.91 15.16 10.05
C HIS A 122 -10.32 13.75 10.03
N TYR A 123 -9.01 13.65 9.85
CA TYR A 123 -8.25 12.42 9.70
C TYR A 123 -7.27 12.23 10.87
N ARG A 124 -7.23 11.02 11.46
CA ARG A 124 -6.19 10.61 12.40
C ARG A 124 -5.00 10.05 11.63
N ASP A 125 -3.80 10.44 12.03
CA ASP A 125 -2.57 10.05 11.35
C ASP A 125 -2.31 8.55 11.44
N LEU A 126 -1.94 7.94 10.31
CA LEU A 126 -1.59 6.52 10.24
C LEU A 126 -0.50 6.11 11.26
N SER A 127 0.42 7.01 11.58
CA SER A 127 1.48 6.77 12.58
C SER A 127 0.95 6.41 13.96
N ASP A 128 -0.27 6.85 14.31
CA ASP A 128 -0.89 6.54 15.60
C ASP A 128 -1.22 5.04 15.73
N TYR A 129 -1.29 4.31 14.61
CA TYR A 129 -1.56 2.87 14.58
C TYR A 129 -0.30 2.00 14.73
N ILE A 130 0.90 2.57 14.68
CA ILE A 130 2.15 1.78 14.73
C ILE A 130 2.27 1.06 16.08
N SER A 131 2.05 1.77 17.19
CA SER A 131 2.15 1.18 18.54
C SER A 131 1.08 0.13 18.80
N GLU A 132 -0.13 0.32 18.25
CA GLU A 132 -1.23 -0.64 18.36
C GLU A 132 -0.94 -1.96 17.61
N ASN A 133 -0.11 -1.90 16.56
CA ASN A 133 0.21 -3.03 15.68
C ASN A 133 1.69 -3.44 15.74
N GLU A 134 2.42 -3.02 16.79
CA GLU A 134 3.89 -3.13 16.83
C GLU A 134 4.40 -4.56 16.61
N SER A 135 3.80 -5.55 17.29
CA SER A 135 4.19 -6.96 17.16
C SER A 135 4.03 -7.48 15.73
N GLU A 136 3.00 -7.03 15.01
CA GLU A 136 2.70 -7.52 13.67
C GLU A 136 3.63 -6.87 12.66
N ILE A 137 3.73 -5.54 12.68
CA ILE A 137 4.62 -4.74 11.84
C ILE A 137 6.07 -5.21 12.02
N ARG A 138 6.52 -5.44 13.26
CA ARG A 138 7.88 -5.94 13.56
C ARG A 138 8.13 -7.31 12.94
N ALA A 139 7.19 -8.23 13.04
CA ALA A 139 7.33 -9.56 12.46
C ALA A 139 7.46 -9.47 10.93
N GLU A 140 6.67 -8.61 10.29
CA GLU A 140 6.69 -8.39 8.84
C GLU A 140 7.99 -7.73 8.36
N ILE A 141 8.51 -6.74 9.08
CA ILE A 141 9.82 -6.12 8.77
C ILE A 141 10.94 -7.16 8.84
N ASN A 142 10.93 -8.01 9.88
CA ASN A 142 11.94 -9.04 10.08
C ASN A 142 11.76 -10.25 9.15
N ALA A 143 10.61 -10.36 8.48
CA ALA A 143 10.31 -11.50 7.63
C ALA A 143 11.26 -11.56 6.44
N PHE A 144 11.74 -12.77 6.16
CA PHE A 144 12.53 -13.08 4.97
C PHE A 144 13.80 -12.23 4.80
N ASN A 145 14.31 -11.64 5.89
CA ASN A 145 15.46 -10.74 5.91
C ASN A 145 15.32 -9.56 4.93
N ARG A 146 14.09 -9.09 4.67
CA ARG A 146 13.82 -7.99 3.72
C ARG A 146 13.93 -6.61 4.37
N GLY A 147 13.68 -6.51 5.68
CA GLY A 147 13.95 -5.29 6.46
C GLY A 147 12.96 -4.15 6.23
N TYR A 148 11.85 -4.38 5.53
CA TYR A 148 10.84 -3.36 5.25
C TYR A 148 9.42 -3.92 5.24
N VAL A 149 8.46 -3.07 5.60
CA VAL A 149 7.03 -3.24 5.31
C VAL A 149 6.45 -1.94 4.76
N LEU A 150 5.54 -2.04 3.79
CA LEU A 150 4.75 -0.91 3.30
C LEU A 150 3.46 -0.83 4.13
N PHE A 151 3.35 0.20 4.97
CA PHE A 151 2.22 0.42 5.86
C PHE A 151 1.36 1.58 5.37
N THR A 152 0.08 1.37 5.11
CA THR A 152 -0.76 2.40 4.49
C THR A 152 -2.24 2.34 4.88
N ASP A 153 -2.93 3.48 4.81
CA ASP A 153 -4.39 3.56 4.81
C ASP A 153 -4.97 4.11 3.49
N GLY A 154 -4.14 4.14 2.44
CA GLY A 154 -4.45 4.73 1.14
C GLY A 154 -4.25 6.24 1.09
N LEU A 155 -4.28 6.97 2.21
CA LEU A 155 -4.04 8.42 2.28
C LEU A 155 -2.60 8.74 2.67
N THR A 156 -2.04 7.95 3.59
CA THR A 156 -0.64 8.00 4.00
C THR A 156 0.03 6.67 3.68
N TRP A 157 1.25 6.73 3.15
CA TRP A 157 2.06 5.58 2.77
C TRP A 157 3.40 5.68 3.47
N MET A 158 3.61 4.80 4.45
CA MET A 158 4.81 4.74 5.29
C MET A 158 5.65 3.54 4.88
N PHE A 159 6.95 3.77 4.72
CA PHE A 159 7.92 2.71 4.44
C PHE A 159 8.64 2.45 5.76
N LEU A 160 8.25 1.41 6.48
CA LEU A 160 8.73 1.17 7.84
C LEU A 160 9.91 0.19 7.84
N THR A 161 10.84 0.40 8.76
CA THR A 161 12.00 -0.46 9.02
C THR A 161 12.32 -0.46 10.51
N ILE A 162 13.31 -1.26 10.93
CA ILE A 162 13.79 -1.30 12.31
C ILE A 162 15.19 -0.70 12.38
N VAL A 163 15.37 0.30 13.25
CA VAL A 163 16.65 0.89 13.60
C VAL A 163 16.74 0.93 15.11
N ASP A 164 17.85 0.44 15.68
CA ASP A 164 18.08 0.39 17.14
C ASP A 164 16.90 -0.22 17.91
N ASP A 165 16.35 -1.33 17.39
CA ASP A 165 15.19 -2.06 17.93
C ASP A 165 13.86 -1.29 17.95
N GLN A 166 13.78 -0.15 17.27
CA GLN A 166 12.56 0.66 17.14
C GLN A 166 12.05 0.62 15.71
N ILE A 167 10.72 0.50 15.57
CA ILE A 167 10.05 0.68 14.28
C ILE A 167 10.08 2.17 13.95
N VAL A 168 10.70 2.49 12.81
CA VAL A 168 10.86 3.87 12.34
C VAL A 168 10.47 3.99 10.88
N GLU A 169 10.20 5.21 10.43
CA GLU A 169 10.16 5.53 9.01
C GLU A 169 11.55 5.29 8.40
N SER A 170 11.58 4.67 7.22
CA SER A 170 12.82 4.34 6.51
C SER A 170 13.61 5.62 6.23
N PRO A 171 14.91 5.66 6.57
CA PRO A 171 15.77 6.79 6.20
C PRO A 171 16.01 6.86 4.68
N LYS A 172 15.70 5.79 3.94
CA LYS A 172 15.90 5.68 2.49
C LYS A 172 14.64 6.04 1.69
N TYR A 173 13.47 5.86 2.28
CA TYR A 173 12.18 5.97 1.61
C TYR A 173 11.25 6.88 2.38
N GLU A 174 10.90 8.01 1.79
CA GLU A 174 10.09 9.02 2.46
C GLU A 174 8.64 8.58 2.63
N THR A 175 8.02 8.93 3.75
CA THR A 175 6.57 8.80 3.91
C THR A 175 5.85 9.75 2.95
N ILE A 176 4.97 9.21 2.12
CA ILE A 176 4.20 9.98 1.14
C ILE A 176 2.76 10.14 1.62
N ARG A 177 2.24 11.36 1.51
CA ARG A 177 0.85 11.70 1.86
C ARG A 177 0.15 12.19 0.60
N LEU A 178 -1.00 11.59 0.32
CA LEU A 178 -1.90 11.96 -0.79
C LEU A 178 -2.94 13.02 -0.39
N ILE A 179 -2.80 13.52 0.83
CA ILE A 179 -3.62 14.55 1.45
C ILE A 179 -2.73 15.67 1.98
N ASP A 180 -3.28 16.87 2.01
CA ASP A 180 -2.72 18.02 2.70
C ASP A 180 -3.42 18.19 4.06
N LYS A 181 -2.65 18.56 5.08
CA LYS A 181 -3.13 18.84 6.44
C LYS A 181 -3.12 20.34 6.68
N TYR A 182 -4.21 20.89 7.18
CA TYR A 182 -4.38 22.35 7.27
C TYR A 182 -4.64 22.86 8.69
N GLU A 183 -5.22 22.03 9.56
CA GLU A 183 -5.61 22.46 10.90
C GLU A 183 -5.65 21.26 11.85
N LYS A 184 -5.13 21.40 13.06
CA LYS A 184 -5.20 20.35 14.08
C LYS A 184 -6.53 20.43 14.83
N TYR A 185 -7.20 19.30 14.99
CA TYR A 185 -8.42 19.15 15.76
C TYR A 185 -8.31 17.94 16.70
N HIS A 186 -8.08 18.18 18.00
CA HIS A 186 -7.79 17.13 18.98
C HIS A 186 -6.66 16.17 18.54
N LYS A 187 -6.98 14.87 18.38
CA LYS A 187 -6.07 13.80 17.87
C LYS A 187 -6.22 13.58 16.35
N THR A 188 -6.78 14.55 15.64
CA THR A 188 -7.02 14.49 14.19
C THR A 188 -6.55 15.78 13.54
N ASN A 189 -6.50 15.78 12.21
CA ASN A 189 -6.16 16.92 11.38
C ASN A 189 -7.24 17.10 10.33
N ARG A 190 -7.64 18.34 10.07
CA ARG A 190 -8.45 18.67 8.90
C ARG A 190 -7.62 18.47 7.65
N VAL A 191 -8.15 17.68 6.71
CA VAL A 191 -7.45 17.26 5.51
C VAL A 191 -8.26 17.54 4.24
N LYS A 192 -7.54 17.61 3.12
CA LYS A 192 -8.10 17.52 1.77
C LYS A 192 -7.18 16.65 0.92
N ALA A 193 -7.75 15.92 -0.04
CA ALA A 193 -6.96 15.28 -1.08
C ALA A 193 -6.09 16.31 -1.80
N LYS A 194 -4.87 15.90 -2.16
CA LYS A 194 -3.98 16.73 -2.98
C LYS A 194 -4.60 16.98 -4.34
N HIS A 195 -4.37 18.17 -4.87
CA HIS A 195 -4.83 18.61 -6.18
C HIS A 195 -3.66 19.28 -6.90
N GLN A 196 -3.52 19.05 -8.21
CA GLN A 196 -2.48 19.70 -9.00
C GLN A 196 -3.03 20.18 -10.34
N GLY A 197 -2.91 21.48 -10.57
CA GLY A 197 -3.16 22.10 -11.87
C GLY A 197 -1.88 22.28 -12.67
N LYS A 198 -1.98 22.20 -14.00
CA LYS A 198 -0.93 22.56 -14.93
C LYS A 198 -1.47 23.58 -15.92
N HIS A 199 -0.74 24.68 -16.06
CA HIS A 199 -1.01 25.65 -17.11
C HIS A 199 -0.47 25.14 -18.44
N VAL A 200 -1.33 25.06 -19.45
CA VAL A 200 -1.00 24.60 -20.80
C VAL A 200 -1.29 25.72 -21.79
N ASP A 201 -0.25 26.20 -22.48
CA ASP A 201 -0.37 27.19 -23.54
C ASP A 201 -0.42 26.49 -24.91
N LEU A 202 -1.62 26.40 -25.47
CA LEU A 202 -1.90 25.85 -26.81
C LEU A 202 -2.11 26.98 -27.83
N SER A 203 -1.62 28.19 -27.56
CA SER A 203 -1.75 29.33 -28.49
C SER A 203 -1.06 29.08 -29.83
N TYR A 204 -0.04 28.21 -29.87
CA TYR A 204 0.64 27.83 -31.11
C TYR A 204 -0.26 27.07 -32.10
N ILE A 205 -1.36 26.47 -31.62
CA ILE A 205 -2.42 25.85 -32.45
C ILE A 205 -3.74 26.64 -32.39
N GLY A 206 -3.71 27.89 -31.91
CA GLY A 206 -4.87 28.78 -31.88
C GLY A 206 -5.92 28.47 -30.81
N LEU A 207 -5.64 27.57 -29.85
CA LEU A 207 -6.60 27.18 -28.81
C LEU A 207 -6.50 28.04 -27.54
N GLY A 208 -5.41 28.78 -27.35
CA GLY A 208 -5.23 29.65 -26.19
C GLY A 208 -4.65 28.92 -24.97
N ARG A 209 -4.89 29.47 -23.77
CA ARG A 209 -4.32 29.01 -22.50
C ARG A 209 -5.38 28.34 -21.64
N PHE A 210 -5.02 27.19 -21.06
CA PHE A 210 -5.91 26.37 -20.25
C PHE A 210 -5.22 25.97 -18.95
N ASP A 211 -6.00 25.86 -17.89
CA ASP A 211 -5.59 25.15 -16.68
C ASP A 211 -6.19 23.74 -16.74
N VAL A 212 -5.33 22.74 -16.65
CA VAL A 212 -5.70 21.33 -16.71
C VAL A 212 -5.33 20.66 -15.39
N GLU A 213 -6.25 19.90 -14.82
CA GLU A 213 -5.99 19.07 -13.65
C GLU A 213 -5.15 17.86 -14.06
N ILE A 214 -4.10 17.58 -13.28
CA ILE A 214 -3.18 16.47 -13.49
C ILE A 214 -2.98 15.71 -12.17
N GLU A 215 -2.52 14.46 -12.28
CA GLU A 215 -2.19 13.69 -11.08
C GLU A 215 -1.15 14.42 -10.23
N PRO A 216 -1.31 14.45 -8.88
CA PRO A 216 -0.34 15.06 -7.99
C PRO A 216 1.04 14.40 -8.11
N ASN A 217 2.11 15.19 -7.99
CA ASN A 217 3.48 14.69 -8.04
C ASN A 217 3.73 13.57 -7.03
N GLU A 218 3.13 13.64 -5.84
CA GLU A 218 3.22 12.63 -4.79
C GLU A 218 2.70 11.26 -5.23
N TRP A 219 1.70 11.21 -6.11
CA TRP A 219 1.16 9.96 -6.64
C TRP A 219 2.19 9.23 -7.50
N ASN A 220 2.84 9.94 -8.42
CA ASN A 220 3.87 9.35 -9.27
C ASN A 220 5.13 9.00 -8.47
N ARG A 221 5.54 9.87 -7.55
CA ARG A 221 6.65 9.62 -6.63
C ARG A 221 6.43 8.38 -5.78
N LEU A 222 5.19 8.12 -5.35
CA LEU A 222 4.84 6.90 -4.61
C LEU A 222 5.07 5.65 -5.45
N LYS A 223 4.55 5.64 -6.69
CA LYS A 223 4.76 4.51 -7.63
C LYS A 223 6.25 4.26 -7.87
N GLU A 224 7.01 5.33 -8.12
CA GLU A 224 8.47 5.26 -8.34
C GLU A 224 9.21 4.72 -7.12
N GLN A 225 8.85 5.18 -5.92
CA GLN A 225 9.50 4.76 -4.69
C GLN A 225 9.24 3.28 -4.38
N ILE A 226 8.00 2.80 -4.57
CA ILE A 226 7.67 1.37 -4.44
C ILE A 226 8.45 0.54 -5.47
N ARG A 227 8.49 0.96 -6.74
CA ARG A 227 9.26 0.25 -7.79
C ARG A 227 10.75 0.20 -7.48
N LYS A 228 11.33 1.29 -6.96
CA LYS A 228 12.72 1.35 -6.53
C LYS A 228 13.00 0.35 -5.41
N MET A 229 12.15 0.35 -4.37
CA MET A 229 12.24 -0.61 -3.27
C MET A 229 12.17 -2.06 -3.77
N LEU A 230 11.21 -2.38 -4.63
CA LEU A 230 11.08 -3.73 -5.19
C LEU A 230 12.29 -4.14 -6.03
N THR A 231 12.90 -3.20 -6.78
CA THR A 231 14.07 -3.48 -7.61
C THR A 231 15.27 -3.88 -6.74
N GLU A 232 15.46 -3.19 -5.63
CA GLU A 232 16.52 -3.50 -4.67
C GLU A 232 16.25 -4.83 -3.97
N LEU A 233 15.06 -5.03 -3.41
CA LEU A 233 14.68 -6.25 -2.70
C LEU A 233 14.67 -7.50 -3.59
N LYS A 234 14.44 -7.35 -4.90
CA LYS A 234 14.55 -8.44 -5.87
C LYS A 234 16.01 -8.82 -6.15
N GLY A 235 16.92 -7.85 -6.11
CA GLY A 235 18.35 -8.03 -6.39
C GLY A 235 19.16 -8.61 -5.23
N GLU A 236 18.58 -8.65 -4.03
CA GLU A 236 19.10 -9.27 -2.81
C GLU A 236 18.71 -10.75 -2.67
#